data_AF-A0A957R7Q0-F1
#
_entry.id   AF-A0A957R7Q0-F1
#
_cell.length_a   1.000
_cell.length_b   1.000
_cell.length_c   1.000
_cell.angle_alpha   90.00
_cell.angle_beta   90.00
_cell.angle_gamma   90.00
#
_symmetry.space_group_name_H-M   'P 1'
#
loop_
_entity.id
_entity.type
_entity.pdbx_description
1 polymer ?
#
loop_
_entity_poly.entity_id
_entity_poly.type
_entity_poly.pdbx_seq_one_letter_code
_entity_poly.pdbx_strand_id
1 'polypeptide(L)'
;EMDQPNKAQRAYEKAIALNPADACSRAALAGLYRQVGNIEAYREQIEQAQPLIAMENEYNRACFAAISGQTEEAVKLLRQAIKLQQVEVNWAQRDPDFQFIRQDPRYRTLVGLPLAD
;
A
#
# COMPACT_ATOMS: atom_id res chain seq x y z
N GLU A 1 -12.76 -5.52 -23.42
CA GLU A 1 -13.30 -4.29 -22.80
C GLU A 1 -12.46 -3.97 -21.57
N MET A 2 -11.66 -2.91 -21.62
CA MET A 2 -10.64 -2.57 -20.60
C MET A 2 -11.01 -1.32 -19.79
N ASP A 3 -12.29 -0.97 -19.70
CA ASP A 3 -12.67 0.39 -19.26
C ASP A 3 -13.83 0.44 -18.26
N GLN A 4 -13.89 -0.52 -17.33
CA GLN A 4 -14.71 -0.35 -16.14
C GLN A 4 -13.82 -0.20 -14.91
N PRO A 5 -13.73 1.00 -14.31
CA PRO A 5 -13.09 1.15 -13.02
C PRO A 5 -13.79 0.22 -12.02
N ASN A 6 -13.01 -0.63 -11.36
CA ASN A 6 -13.58 -1.56 -10.38
C ASN A 6 -14.24 -0.74 -9.24
N LYS A 7 -15.16 -1.35 -8.48
CA LYS A 7 -15.89 -0.66 -7.41
C LYS A 7 -14.95 0.03 -6.40
N ALA A 8 -13.76 -0.52 -6.16
CA ALA A 8 -12.76 0.07 -5.27
C ALA A 8 -12.14 1.35 -5.86
N GLN A 9 -11.78 1.35 -7.15
CA GLN A 9 -11.27 2.53 -7.84
C GLN A 9 -12.24 3.71 -7.71
N ARG A 10 -13.52 3.51 -8.04
CA ARG A 10 -14.54 4.57 -7.91
C ARG A 10 -14.70 5.09 -6.48
N ALA A 11 -14.56 4.20 -5.49
CA ALA A 11 -14.65 4.58 -4.08
C ALA A 11 -13.47 5.47 -3.67
N TYR A 12 -12.25 5.13 -4.08
CA TYR A 12 -11.06 5.94 -3.80
C TYR A 12 -11.08 7.28 -4.55
N GLU A 13 -11.48 7.30 -5.82
CA GLU A 13 -11.66 8.54 -6.59
C GLU A 13 -12.63 9.48 -5.87
N LYS A 14 -13.76 8.96 -5.37
CA LYS A 14 -14.72 9.75 -4.59
C LYS A 14 -14.14 10.22 -3.26
N ALA A 15 -13.38 9.37 -2.55
CA ALA A 15 -12.73 9.74 -1.30
C ALA A 15 -11.73 10.88 -1.50
N ILE A 16 -10.91 10.80 -2.56
CA ILE A 16 -9.94 11.82 -2.94
C ILE A 16 -10.64 13.13 -3.35
N ALA A 17 -11.77 13.05 -4.07
CA ALA A 17 -12.54 14.23 -4.43
C ALA A 17 -13.13 14.95 -3.19
N LEU A 18 -13.49 14.20 -2.15
CA LEU A 18 -13.99 14.75 -0.88
C LEU A 18 -12.86 15.26 0.03
N ASN A 19 -11.71 14.57 0.04
CA ASN A 19 -10.53 14.95 0.78
C ASN A 19 -9.27 14.74 -0.07
N PRO A 20 -8.80 15.78 -0.78
CA PRO A 20 -7.59 15.68 -1.59
C PRO A 20 -6.31 15.38 -0.80
N ALA A 21 -6.33 15.55 0.52
CA ALA A 21 -5.21 15.28 1.42
C ALA A 21 -5.23 13.86 2.01
N ASP A 22 -6.16 12.99 1.59
CA ASP A 22 -6.19 11.59 2.00
C ASP A 22 -5.07 10.79 1.31
N ALA A 23 -3.92 10.68 1.99
CA ALA A 23 -2.76 9.95 1.51
C ALA A 23 -3.06 8.46 1.28
N CYS A 24 -3.87 7.86 2.16
CA CYS A 24 -4.18 6.44 2.14
C CYS A 24 -5.05 6.07 0.93
N SER A 25 -6.10 6.86 0.65
CA SER A 25 -6.94 6.64 -0.52
C SER A 25 -6.15 6.79 -1.84
N ARG A 26 -5.21 7.74 -1.88
CA ARG A 26 -4.30 7.90 -3.03
C ARG A 26 -3.35 6.71 -3.18
N ALA A 27 -2.74 6.27 -2.08
CA ALA A 27 -1.85 5.10 -2.08
C ALA A 27 -2.59 3.84 -2.57
N ALA A 28 -3.79 3.59 -2.05
CA ALA A 28 -4.61 2.44 -2.45
C ALA A 28 -5.01 2.51 -3.94
N LEU A 29 -5.41 3.69 -4.43
CA LEU A 29 -5.67 3.92 -5.85
C LEU A 29 -4.42 3.68 -6.72
N ALA A 30 -3.25 4.11 -6.26
CA ALA A 30 -1.98 3.81 -6.92
C ALA A 30 -1.73 2.29 -6.99
N GLY A 31 -2.02 1.55 -5.91
CA GLY A 31 -1.92 0.08 -5.87
C GLY A 31 -2.78 -0.59 -6.95
N LEU A 32 -4.02 -0.11 -7.14
CA LEU A 32 -4.90 -0.58 -8.20
C LEU A 32 -4.33 -0.30 -9.59
N TYR A 33 -3.84 0.92 -9.83
CA TYR A 33 -3.24 1.29 -11.12
C TYR A 33 -1.97 0.49 -11.43
N ARG A 34 -1.12 0.25 -10.42
CA ARG A 34 0.08 -0.58 -10.55
C ARG A 34 -0.30 -2.02 -10.92
N GLN A 35 -1.36 -2.57 -10.36
CA GLN A 35 -1.83 -3.93 -10.63
C GLN A 35 -2.33 -4.10 -12.07
N VAL A 36 -3.04 -3.11 -12.62
CA VAL A 36 -3.56 -3.15 -14.01
C VAL A 36 -2.55 -2.64 -15.04
N GLY A 37 -1.33 -2.28 -14.63
CA GLY A 37 -0.28 -1.80 -15.52
C GLY A 37 -0.47 -0.36 -16.01
N ASN A 38 -1.38 0.42 -15.42
CA ASN A 38 -1.51 1.84 -15.73
C ASN A 38 -0.43 2.64 -14.97
N ILE A 39 0.78 2.65 -15.51
CA ILE A 39 1.96 3.22 -14.86
C ILE A 39 1.88 4.74 -14.73
N GLU A 40 1.23 5.42 -15.68
CA GLU A 40 1.06 6.87 -15.63
C GLU A 40 0.19 7.29 -14.44
N ALA A 41 -1.01 6.72 -14.32
CA ALA A 41 -1.92 7.01 -13.22
C ALA A 41 -1.35 6.54 -11.87
N TYR A 42 -0.62 5.42 -11.84
CA TYR A 42 0.13 4.99 -10.66
C TYR A 42 1.12 6.06 -10.19
N ARG A 43 1.95 6.59 -11.09
CA ARG A 43 2.98 7.60 -10.74
C ARG A 43 2.34 8.88 -10.21
N GLU A 44 1.27 9.34 -10.86
CA GLU A 44 0.54 10.52 -10.43
C GLU A 44 0.04 10.39 -8.99
N GLN A 45 -0.59 9.25 -8.65
CA GLN A 45 -1.12 9.05 -7.30
C GLN A 45 -0.02 8.92 -6.24
N ILE A 46 1.11 8.28 -6.57
CA ILE A 46 2.28 8.22 -5.68
C ILE A 46 2.84 9.62 -5.43
N GLU A 47 3.02 10.43 -6.47
CA GLU A 47 3.54 11.80 -6.34
C GLU A 47 2.66 12.66 -5.43
N GLN A 48 1.34 12.56 -5.58
CA GLN A 48 0.40 13.32 -4.76
C GLN A 48 0.29 12.80 -3.32
N ALA A 49 0.48 11.50 -3.09
CA ALA A 49 0.46 10.90 -1.74
C ALA A 49 1.77 11.10 -0.97
N GLN A 50 2.91 11.15 -1.65
CA GLN A 50 4.25 11.21 -1.05
C GLN A 50 4.45 12.32 0.00
N PRO A 51 4.01 13.58 -0.20
CA PRO A 51 4.18 14.63 0.82
C PRO A 51 3.24 14.45 2.03
N LEU A 52 2.15 13.68 1.87
CA LEU A 52 1.10 13.53 2.87
C LEU A 52 1.36 12.32 3.78
N ILE A 53 2.00 11.27 3.26
CA ILE A 53 2.21 10.02 3.99
C ILE A 53 3.08 10.17 5.24
N ALA A 54 3.89 11.22 5.33
CA ALA A 54 4.72 11.49 6.51
C ALA A 54 3.89 11.75 7.78
N MET A 55 2.63 12.17 7.63
CA MET A 55 1.71 12.44 8.73
C MET A 55 0.95 11.18 9.19
N GLU A 56 1.03 10.10 8.43
CA GLU A 56 0.36 8.83 8.73
C GLU A 56 1.16 7.99 9.73
N ASN A 57 0.46 7.02 10.35
CA ASN A 57 1.12 6.05 11.22
C ASN A 57 2.05 5.11 10.44
N GLU A 58 2.86 4.34 11.16
CA GLU A 58 3.86 3.45 10.57
C GLU A 58 3.24 2.36 9.70
N TYR A 59 2.03 1.89 10.02
CA TYR A 59 1.33 0.91 9.20
C TYR A 59 0.98 1.47 7.81
N ASN A 60 0.29 2.61 7.76
CA ASN A 60 -0.10 3.27 6.53
C ASN A 60 1.12 3.68 5.69
N ARG A 61 2.19 4.14 6.36
CA ARG A 61 3.48 4.41 5.71
C ARG A 61 4.10 3.13 5.12
N ALA A 62 3.97 1.98 5.80
CA ALA A 62 4.44 0.70 5.28
C ALA A 62 3.66 0.26 4.02
N CYS A 63 2.33 0.42 4.04
CA CYS A 63 1.48 0.16 2.87
C CYS A 63 1.90 1.01 1.67
N PHE A 64 2.03 2.32 1.87
CA PHE A 64 2.50 3.24 0.83
C PHE A 64 3.88 2.86 0.30
N ALA A 65 4.83 2.53 1.19
CA ALA A 65 6.17 2.12 0.78
C ALA A 65 6.14 0.83 -0.06
N ALA A 66 5.31 -0.15 0.30
CA ALA A 66 5.16 -1.39 -0.46
C ALA A 66 4.57 -1.14 -1.87
N ILE A 67 3.51 -0.33 -1.94
CA ILE A 67 2.89 0.09 -3.20
C ILE A 67 3.86 0.89 -4.07
N SER A 68 4.70 1.72 -3.45
CA SER A 68 5.70 2.56 -4.14
C SER A 68 6.96 1.79 -4.60
N GLY A 69 7.09 0.52 -4.23
CA GLY A 69 8.28 -0.29 -4.55
C GLY A 69 9.48 -0.06 -3.62
N GLN A 70 9.27 0.62 -2.49
CA GLN A 70 10.29 0.89 -1.47
C GLN A 70 10.35 -0.28 -0.47
N THR A 71 10.71 -1.47 -0.94
CA THR A 71 10.62 -2.74 -0.17
C THR A 71 11.33 -2.67 1.19
N GLU A 72 12.55 -2.12 1.25
CA GLU A 72 13.32 -1.97 2.49
C GLU A 72 12.56 -1.18 3.57
N GLU A 73 12.04 -0.01 3.18
CA GLU A 73 11.33 0.88 4.10
C GLU A 73 9.98 0.28 4.49
N ALA A 74 9.29 -0.40 3.57
CA ALA A 74 8.04 -1.10 3.85
C ALA A 74 8.22 -2.18 4.93
N VAL A 75 9.26 -3.02 4.81
CA VAL A 75 9.57 -4.08 5.79
C VAL A 75 9.95 -3.47 7.15
N LYS A 76 10.74 -2.39 7.15
CA LYS A 76 11.14 -1.68 8.38
C LYS A 76 9.94 -1.07 9.10
N LEU A 77 9.08 -0.36 8.38
CA LEU A 77 7.89 0.29 8.93
C LEU A 77 6.86 -0.74 9.41
N LEU A 78 6.63 -1.81 8.65
CA LEU A 78 5.70 -2.87 9.07
C LEU A 78 6.15 -3.53 10.38
N ARG A 79 7.45 -3.78 10.54
CA ARG A 79 8.01 -4.28 11.80
C ARG A 79 7.72 -3.33 12.97
N GLN A 80 7.88 -2.03 12.75
CA GLN A 80 7.58 -1.01 13.75
C GLN A 80 6.09 -0.96 14.08
N ALA A 81 5.22 -0.99 13.07
CA ALA A 81 3.77 -1.01 13.22
C ALA A 81 3.28 -2.20 14.07
N ILE A 82 3.81 -3.40 13.81
CA ILE A 82 3.52 -4.61 14.60
C ILE A 82 3.98 -4.43 16.05
N LYS A 83 5.20 -3.91 16.27
CA LYS A 83 5.72 -3.66 17.62
C LYS A 83 4.88 -2.64 18.40
N LEU A 84 4.35 -1.63 17.70
CA LEU A 84 3.47 -0.60 18.24
C LEU A 84 2.00 -1.03 18.33
N GLN A 85 1.67 -2.28 17.97
CA GLN A 85 0.31 -2.81 17.94
C GLN A 85 -0.66 -1.98 17.07
N GLN A 86 -0.15 -1.34 16.02
CA GLN A 86 -0.96 -0.60 15.05
C GLN A 86 -1.68 -1.51 14.07
N VAL A 87 -1.21 -2.76 13.94
CA VAL A 87 -1.78 -3.77 13.08
C VAL A 87 -1.58 -5.15 13.68
N GLU A 88 -2.57 -6.02 13.49
CA GLU A 88 -2.43 -7.44 13.75
C GLU A 88 -1.66 -8.14 12.62
N VAL A 89 -0.75 -9.05 12.97
CA VAL A 89 0.04 -9.81 11.99
C VAL A 89 -0.84 -10.51 10.96
N ASN A 90 -1.96 -11.09 11.40
CA ASN A 90 -2.93 -11.78 10.54
C ASN A 90 -3.60 -10.84 9.51
N TRP A 91 -3.74 -9.55 9.84
CA TRP A 91 -4.25 -8.56 8.90
C TRP A 91 -3.18 -8.22 7.87
N ALA A 92 -1.97 -7.86 8.34
CA ALA A 92 -0.85 -7.51 7.47
C ALA A 92 -0.49 -8.63 6.47
N GLN A 93 -0.70 -9.89 6.83
CA GLN A 93 -0.51 -11.06 5.96
C GLN A 93 -1.43 -11.05 4.72
N ARG A 94 -2.65 -10.51 4.84
CA ARG A 94 -3.70 -10.59 3.82
C ARG A 94 -3.93 -9.26 3.10
N ASP A 95 -3.42 -8.18 3.66
CA ASP A 95 -3.55 -6.84 3.09
C ASP A 95 -3.02 -6.82 1.64
N PRO A 96 -3.82 -6.33 0.67
CA PRO A 96 -3.40 -6.23 -0.72
C PRO A 96 -2.27 -5.22 -0.95
N ASP A 97 -2.07 -4.24 -0.07
CA ASP A 97 -1.03 -3.21 -0.26
C ASP A 97 0.38 -3.83 -0.20
N PHE A 98 0.54 -4.93 0.54
CA PHE A 98 1.79 -5.68 0.58
C PHE A 98 1.97 -6.67 -0.57
N GLN A 99 1.04 -6.78 -1.53
CA GLN A 99 1.13 -7.77 -2.62
C GLN A 99 2.46 -7.71 -3.39
N PHE A 100 3.02 -6.51 -3.54
CA PHE A 100 4.26 -6.26 -4.27
C PHE A 100 5.52 -6.68 -3.51
N ILE A 101 5.41 -6.98 -2.21
CA ILE A 101 6.52 -7.42 -1.35
C ILE A 101 6.27 -8.82 -0.76
N ARG A 102 5.19 -9.52 -1.13
CA ARG A 102 4.83 -10.84 -0.58
C ARG A 102 5.89 -11.93 -0.78
N GLN A 103 6.77 -11.76 -1.76
CA GLN A 103 7.87 -12.69 -2.01
C GLN A 103 9.16 -12.33 -1.26
N ASP A 104 9.23 -11.17 -0.62
CA ASP A 104 10.39 -10.79 0.18
C ASP A 104 10.48 -11.70 1.43
N PRO A 105 11.59 -12.45 1.63
CA PRO A 105 11.73 -13.36 2.77
C PRO A 105 11.56 -12.67 4.13
N ARG A 106 11.92 -11.38 4.22
CA ARG A 106 11.84 -10.60 5.46
C ARG A 106 10.40 -10.22 5.76
N TYR A 107 9.62 -9.86 4.74
CA TYR A 107 8.17 -9.67 4.91
C TYR A 107 7.53 -10.99 5.35
N ARG A 108 7.83 -12.11 4.67
CA ARG A 108 7.25 -13.42 5.00
C ARG A 108 7.57 -13.85 6.43
N THR A 109 8.80 -13.63 6.87
CA THR A 109 9.21 -13.85 8.27
C THR A 109 8.43 -12.97 9.25
N LEU A 110 8.24 -11.68 8.94
CA LEU A 110 7.48 -10.75 9.78
C LEU A 110 6.02 -11.16 9.95
N VAL A 111 5.39 -11.68 8.89
CA VAL A 111 3.97 -12.03 8.89
C VAL A 111 3.68 -13.52 9.07
N GLY A 112 4.70 -14.35 9.34
CA GLY A 112 4.54 -15.78 9.57
C GLY A 112 4.14 -16.60 8.32
N LEU A 113 4.53 -16.16 7.12
CA LEU A 113 4.37 -16.93 5.89
C LEU A 113 5.55 -17.89 5.65
N PRO A 114 5.32 -19.08 5.07
CA PRO A 114 6.41 -20.00 4.70
C PRO A 114 7.39 -19.33 3.74
N LEU A 115 8.71 -19.53 3.85
CA LEU A 115 9.65 -18.98 2.86
C LEU A 115 9.42 -19.63 1.48
N ALA A 116 9.65 -18.87 0.40
CA ALA A 116 9.59 -19.44 -0.95
C ALA A 116 10.83 -20.32 -1.18
N ASP A 117 10.64 -21.45 -1.86
CA ASP A 117 11.70 -22.37 -2.29
C ASP A 117 12.59 -21.78 -3.39
#